data_AF-A0A6P6JIX2-F1
#
_entry.id   AF-A0A6P6JIX2-F1
#
_cell.length_a   1.000
_cell.length_b   1.000
_cell.length_c   1.000
_cell.angle_alpha   90.00
_cell.angle_beta   90.00
_cell.angle_gamma   90.00
#
_symmetry.space_group_name_H-M   'P 1'
#
loop_
_entity.id
_entity.type
_entity.pdbx_description
1 polymer ?
#
loop_
_entity_poly.entity_id
_entity_poly.type
_entity_poly.pdbx_seq_one_letter_code
_entity_poly.pdbx_strand_id
1 'polypeptide(L)'
;MHRTVLLQDEKIAFQRCQSCCSNYHCPFCGPKVFKPTMNLHVVDNHVCNHLSLAVHHEEFLIVKCNLQCREQAHFHCCYCPNTVIRKVQIVKHLASCKKRQVPPTEPATVEPATISEPVTCEPIVPSASVATSEPVAFKESAVAEGVPLPIKSLLVPKKLRIQKKVQCGHCGITVNKKNLDVHVKRKHAGKICDVMEDRHLPSECIDPVSGIYAVEKSFYRPCSVIHVQKKTSGPHPVVTCEMDECISSVEFAAQSGFQHFECIHLKSLQFCPWPNKIPVVLDEDVLVDMIAPNVFGEQTKATCVATKAAANLAGVPLSVELTIGGPSTKKYISVYESKVSYYSRLGRVIASYDSTRNTWHCPCAKPRGSCLHQNIARWHLFQLHKQLFVSLPVDRHAQCLAQEHAC
;
A
#
# COMPACT_ATOMS: atom_id res chain seq x y z
N MET A 1 -31.66 7.62 -4.31
CA MET A 1 -30.23 7.59 -3.93
C MET A 1 -29.64 6.26 -4.41
N HIS A 2 -28.42 6.26 -4.98
CA HIS A 2 -27.82 5.02 -5.52
C HIS A 2 -27.35 4.10 -4.39
N ARG A 3 -27.42 2.77 -4.57
CA ARG A 3 -27.10 1.76 -3.54
C ARG A 3 -25.68 1.78 -2.97
N THR A 4 -24.79 2.57 -3.55
CA THR A 4 -23.41 2.78 -3.07
C THR A 4 -23.29 4.01 -2.16
N VAL A 5 -24.38 4.76 -1.95
CA VAL A 5 -24.46 5.86 -0.99
C VAL A 5 -25.29 5.33 0.17
N LEU A 6 -24.64 5.11 1.30
CA LEU A 6 -25.20 4.49 2.50
C LEU A 6 -25.31 5.53 3.61
N LEU A 7 -26.17 5.30 4.60
CA LEU A 7 -26.11 6.03 5.86
C LEU A 7 -24.98 5.48 6.74
N GLN A 8 -24.36 6.32 7.57
CA GLN A 8 -23.14 5.97 8.30
C GLN A 8 -23.27 4.74 9.23
N ASP A 9 -24.48 4.45 9.72
CA ASP A 9 -24.79 3.31 10.58
C ASP A 9 -25.52 2.16 9.85
N GLU A 10 -25.66 2.24 8.53
CA GLU A 10 -26.35 1.22 7.74
C GLU A 10 -25.54 -0.08 7.66
N LYS A 11 -26.10 -1.16 8.20
CA LYS A 11 -25.46 -2.48 8.15
C LYS A 11 -25.79 -3.17 6.83
N ILE A 12 -24.76 -3.46 6.04
CA ILE A 12 -24.90 -4.26 4.84
C ILE A 12 -25.06 -5.73 5.25
N ALA A 13 -26.22 -6.32 4.93
CA ALA A 13 -26.45 -7.75 5.07
C ALA A 13 -26.25 -8.45 3.71
N PHE A 14 -25.53 -9.58 3.72
CA PHE A 14 -25.34 -10.39 2.52
C PHE A 14 -26.28 -11.60 2.53
N GLN A 15 -27.08 -11.74 1.49
CA GLN A 15 -27.88 -12.93 1.23
C GLN A 15 -27.37 -13.65 -0.01
N ARG A 16 -27.63 -14.96 -0.10
CA ARG A 16 -27.35 -15.72 -1.32
C ARG A 16 -28.26 -15.20 -2.42
N CYS A 17 -27.71 -15.02 -3.62
CA CYS A 17 -28.52 -14.68 -4.78
C CYS A 17 -29.56 -15.79 -5.00
N GLN A 18 -30.77 -15.39 -5.39
CA GLN A 18 -31.86 -16.30 -5.76
C GLN A 18 -32.25 -16.15 -7.24
N SER A 19 -31.78 -15.08 -7.89
CA SER A 19 -32.16 -14.72 -9.26
C SER A 19 -31.14 -15.10 -10.32
N CYS A 20 -29.89 -15.36 -9.93
CA CYS A 20 -28.76 -15.46 -10.85
C CYS A 20 -27.89 -16.69 -10.60
N CYS A 21 -27.59 -16.99 -9.34
CA CYS A 21 -26.93 -18.20 -8.86
C CYS A 21 -27.09 -18.29 -7.34
N SER A 22 -26.81 -19.43 -6.72
CA SER A 22 -26.93 -19.60 -5.26
C SER A 22 -25.74 -19.04 -4.45
N ASN A 23 -24.96 -18.12 -5.02
CA ASN A 23 -23.73 -17.56 -4.44
C ASN A 23 -23.95 -16.16 -3.84
N TYR A 24 -23.00 -15.69 -3.04
CA TYR A 24 -22.96 -14.33 -2.51
C TYR A 24 -22.32 -13.36 -3.52
N HIS A 25 -22.97 -12.22 -3.72
CA HIS A 25 -22.51 -11.15 -4.61
C HIS A 25 -22.02 -9.95 -3.80
N CYS A 26 -21.06 -9.22 -4.35
CA CYS A 26 -20.73 -7.90 -3.85
C CYS A 26 -21.80 -6.90 -4.31
N PRO A 27 -22.41 -6.10 -3.42
CA PRO A 27 -23.39 -5.08 -3.81
C PRO A 27 -22.77 -3.91 -4.58
N PHE A 28 -21.44 -3.75 -4.58
CA PHE A 28 -20.78 -2.60 -5.21
C PHE A 28 -20.02 -2.94 -6.49
N CYS A 29 -19.90 -4.23 -6.83
CA CYS A 29 -19.13 -4.71 -7.99
C CYS A 29 -19.99 -5.54 -8.93
N GLY A 30 -19.77 -5.39 -10.23
CA GLY A 30 -20.24 -6.33 -11.22
C GLY A 30 -19.44 -7.65 -11.20
N PRO A 31 -19.97 -8.72 -11.83
CA PRO A 31 -19.30 -10.03 -11.89
C PRO A 31 -17.90 -10.01 -12.52
N LYS A 32 -17.62 -9.01 -13.37
CA LYS A 32 -16.30 -8.80 -13.98
C LYS A 32 -15.23 -8.38 -12.96
N VAL A 33 -15.62 -7.65 -11.91
CA VAL A 33 -14.70 -7.13 -10.89
C VAL A 33 -14.62 -8.07 -9.68
N PHE A 34 -15.76 -8.64 -9.28
CA PHE A 34 -15.82 -9.63 -8.20
C PHE A 34 -16.69 -10.80 -8.62
N LYS A 35 -16.08 -11.99 -8.74
CA LYS A 35 -16.80 -13.22 -9.06
C LYS A 35 -17.64 -13.67 -7.84
N PRO A 36 -18.94 -13.95 -8.01
CA PRO A 36 -19.77 -14.45 -6.92
C PRO A 36 -19.21 -15.73 -6.30
N THR A 37 -19.33 -15.87 -4.99
CA THR A 37 -18.70 -16.99 -4.24
C THR A 37 -19.65 -17.60 -3.20
N MET A 38 -19.48 -18.89 -2.89
CA MET A 38 -20.24 -19.57 -1.83
C MET A 38 -19.84 -19.12 -0.42
N ASN A 39 -18.65 -18.52 -0.26
CA ASN A 39 -18.05 -18.21 1.04
C ASN A 39 -18.38 -16.78 1.48
N LEU A 40 -19.27 -16.64 2.46
CA LEU A 40 -19.69 -15.35 3.02
C LEU A 40 -18.50 -14.49 3.50
N HIS A 41 -17.52 -15.08 4.20
CA HIS A 41 -16.35 -14.37 4.72
C HIS A 41 -15.50 -13.72 3.62
N VAL A 42 -15.47 -14.31 2.42
CA VAL A 42 -14.71 -13.74 1.29
C VAL A 42 -15.39 -12.48 0.77
N VAL A 43 -16.72 -12.49 0.67
CA VAL A 43 -17.51 -11.30 0.30
C VAL A 43 -17.40 -10.23 1.38
N ASP A 44 -17.50 -10.61 2.65
CA ASP A 44 -17.39 -9.70 3.79
C ASP A 44 -16.03 -8.96 3.77
N ASN A 45 -14.92 -9.70 3.66
CA ASN A 45 -13.59 -9.08 3.56
C ASN A 45 -13.43 -8.18 2.33
N HIS A 46 -13.99 -8.58 1.17
CA HIS A 46 -13.99 -7.74 -0.03
C HIS A 46 -14.78 -6.44 0.17
N VAL A 47 -15.95 -6.51 0.79
CA VAL A 47 -16.79 -5.34 1.06
C VAL A 47 -16.20 -4.46 2.15
N CYS A 48 -15.56 -5.03 3.17
CA CYS A 48 -14.79 -4.25 4.15
C CYS A 48 -13.72 -3.38 3.47
N ASN A 49 -13.06 -3.86 2.42
CA ASN A 49 -12.12 -3.05 1.66
C ASN A 49 -12.81 -1.86 0.98
N HIS A 50 -13.99 -2.07 0.37
CA HIS A 50 -14.79 -0.96 -0.20
C HIS A 50 -15.15 0.09 0.85
N LEU A 51 -15.61 -0.35 2.02
CA LEU A 51 -15.99 0.53 3.12
C LEU A 51 -14.79 1.29 3.67
N SER A 52 -13.63 0.63 3.81
CA SER A 52 -12.40 1.28 4.29
C SER A 52 -11.90 2.40 3.36
N LEU A 53 -12.24 2.31 2.06
CA LEU A 53 -11.82 3.27 1.04
C LEU A 53 -12.91 4.30 0.69
N ALA A 54 -14.10 4.16 1.26
CA ALA A 54 -15.25 5.02 1.00
C ALA A 54 -14.98 6.49 1.38
N VAL A 55 -15.80 7.38 0.83
CA VAL A 55 -15.80 8.81 1.17
C VAL A 55 -16.85 9.04 2.24
N HIS A 56 -16.43 9.51 3.40
CA HIS A 56 -17.33 9.99 4.43
C HIS A 56 -17.73 11.43 4.12
N HIS A 57 -19.02 11.71 4.10
CA HIS A 57 -19.56 13.05 3.92
C HIS A 57 -20.83 13.20 4.76
N GLU A 58 -20.72 13.90 5.89
CA GLU A 58 -21.82 14.10 6.83
C GLU A 58 -22.39 12.75 7.30
N GLU A 59 -23.69 12.55 7.16
CA GLU A 59 -24.38 11.30 7.48
C GLU A 59 -24.22 10.20 6.40
N PHE A 60 -23.57 10.52 5.28
CA PHE A 60 -23.41 9.63 4.14
C PHE A 60 -22.03 8.96 4.08
N LEU A 61 -22.04 7.69 3.73
CA LEU A 61 -20.90 6.89 3.33
C LEU A 61 -20.99 6.57 1.84
N ILE A 62 -20.13 7.20 1.04
CA ILE A 62 -20.14 7.08 -0.42
C ILE A 62 -19.07 6.07 -0.85
N VAL A 63 -19.52 4.88 -1.21
CA VAL A 63 -18.70 3.75 -1.63
C VAL A 63 -18.40 3.82 -3.13
N LYS A 64 -17.22 3.35 -3.53
CA LYS A 64 -16.82 3.30 -4.94
C LYS A 64 -17.63 2.24 -5.70
N CYS A 65 -18.39 2.69 -6.68
CA CYS A 65 -19.20 1.88 -7.57
C CYS A 65 -18.35 1.25 -8.68
N ASN A 66 -18.49 -0.06 -8.85
CA ASN A 66 -17.93 -0.86 -9.94
C ASN A 66 -19.06 -1.64 -10.66
N LEU A 67 -20.26 -1.06 -10.69
CA LEU A 67 -21.44 -1.61 -11.34
C LEU A 67 -21.55 -1.08 -12.78
N GLN A 68 -22.54 -1.60 -13.51
CA GLN A 68 -22.74 -1.28 -14.93
C GLN A 68 -23.36 0.10 -15.19
N CYS A 69 -23.54 0.94 -14.15
CA CYS A 69 -23.99 2.32 -14.33
C CYS A 69 -22.93 3.23 -14.97
N ARG A 70 -21.67 2.78 -15.07
CA ARG A 70 -20.61 3.41 -15.87
C ARG A 70 -19.50 2.38 -16.14
N GLU A 71 -18.78 2.52 -17.24
CA GLU A 71 -17.66 1.61 -17.56
C GLU A 71 -16.50 1.70 -16.56
N GLN A 72 -16.13 2.92 -16.15
CA GLN A 72 -15.07 3.15 -15.18
C GLN A 72 -15.62 3.22 -13.75
N ALA A 73 -14.84 2.72 -12.80
CA ALA A 73 -15.18 2.77 -11.38
C ALA A 73 -15.30 4.21 -10.87
N HIS A 74 -16.40 4.53 -10.18
CA HIS A 74 -16.80 5.92 -9.88
C HIS A 74 -17.51 6.04 -8.53
N PHE A 75 -17.78 7.28 -8.13
CA PHE A 75 -18.55 7.64 -6.94
C PHE A 75 -19.83 8.34 -7.38
N HIS A 76 -20.93 8.09 -6.67
CA HIS A 76 -22.19 8.80 -6.87
C HIS A 76 -22.29 9.97 -5.90
N CYS A 77 -22.80 11.11 -6.36
CA CYS A 77 -23.18 12.20 -5.46
C CYS A 77 -24.47 11.83 -4.70
N CYS A 78 -24.54 12.18 -3.41
CA CYS A 78 -25.77 12.03 -2.62
C CYS A 78 -26.83 13.10 -2.95
N TYR A 79 -26.42 14.22 -3.54
CA TYR A 79 -27.27 15.39 -3.81
C TYR A 79 -27.74 15.48 -5.27
N CYS A 80 -27.07 14.85 -6.23
CA CYS A 80 -27.43 14.97 -7.65
C CYS A 80 -27.11 13.67 -8.41
N PRO A 81 -27.60 13.49 -9.66
CA PRO A 81 -27.38 12.26 -10.41
C PRO A 81 -25.94 12.09 -10.93
N ASN A 82 -25.06 13.08 -10.72
CA ASN A 82 -23.71 13.04 -11.26
C ASN A 82 -22.84 11.94 -10.63
N THR A 83 -21.97 11.39 -11.47
CA THR A 83 -20.95 10.43 -11.05
C THR A 83 -19.56 10.99 -11.30
N VAL A 84 -18.64 10.70 -10.39
CA VAL A 84 -17.28 11.25 -10.41
C VAL A 84 -16.28 10.11 -10.21
N ILE A 85 -15.28 10.01 -11.09
CA ILE A 85 -14.34 8.89 -11.09
C ILE A 85 -13.31 8.98 -9.96
N ARG A 86 -12.80 10.20 -9.70
CA ARG A 86 -11.70 10.42 -8.73
C ARG A 86 -12.22 10.83 -7.35
N LYS A 87 -11.62 10.27 -6.29
CA LYS A 87 -11.99 10.52 -4.89
C LYS A 87 -11.91 12.02 -4.51
N VAL A 88 -10.84 12.71 -4.93
CA VAL A 88 -10.65 14.14 -4.65
C VAL A 88 -11.75 14.98 -5.33
N GLN A 89 -12.13 14.63 -6.54
CA GLN A 89 -13.13 15.36 -7.30
C GLN A 89 -14.53 15.17 -6.71
N ILE A 90 -14.88 13.98 -6.20
CA ILE A 90 -16.19 13.79 -5.57
C ILE A 90 -16.29 14.60 -4.27
N VAL A 91 -15.22 14.68 -3.46
CA VAL A 91 -15.21 15.51 -2.25
C VAL A 91 -15.44 16.99 -2.58
N LYS A 92 -14.71 17.52 -3.58
CA LYS A 92 -14.92 18.90 -4.07
C LYS A 92 -16.32 19.11 -4.61
N HIS A 93 -16.81 18.15 -5.40
CA HIS A 93 -18.15 18.17 -5.95
C HIS A 93 -19.21 18.23 -4.84
N LEU A 94 -19.15 17.35 -3.85
CA LEU A 94 -20.09 17.31 -2.72
C LEU A 94 -20.18 18.66 -2.00
N ALA A 95 -19.02 19.25 -1.67
CA ALA A 95 -18.97 20.56 -1.01
C ALA A 95 -19.66 21.67 -1.82
N SER A 96 -19.48 21.68 -3.15
CA SER A 96 -20.13 22.66 -4.03
C SER A 96 -21.59 22.33 -4.32
N CYS A 97 -21.94 21.05 -4.42
CA CYS A 97 -23.26 20.56 -4.77
C CYS A 97 -24.23 20.77 -3.62
N LYS A 98 -23.77 20.59 -2.37
CA LYS A 98 -24.55 20.90 -1.17
C LYS A 98 -24.97 22.37 -1.14
N LYS A 99 -24.06 23.30 -1.45
CA LYS A 99 -24.36 24.74 -1.48
C LYS A 99 -25.44 25.10 -2.50
N ARG A 100 -25.53 24.34 -3.61
CA ARG A 100 -26.55 24.51 -4.64
C ARG A 100 -27.90 23.88 -4.28
N GLN A 101 -27.94 23.05 -3.24
CA GLN A 101 -29.19 22.45 -2.73
C GLN A 101 -29.91 23.32 -1.71
N VAL A 102 -29.27 24.37 -1.19
CA VAL A 102 -29.95 25.37 -0.38
C VAL A 102 -30.76 26.25 -1.34
N PRO A 103 -32.10 26.24 -1.28
CA PRO A 103 -32.90 27.15 -2.08
C PRO A 103 -32.53 28.59 -1.69
N PRO A 104 -32.43 29.53 -2.63
CA PRO A 104 -32.47 30.94 -2.29
C PRO A 104 -33.78 31.18 -1.53
N THR A 105 -33.69 31.68 -0.30
CA THR A 105 -34.84 32.27 0.38
C THR A 105 -35.30 33.44 -0.48
N GLU A 106 -36.50 33.34 -1.02
CA GLU A 106 -37.14 34.39 -1.84
C GLU A 106 -37.17 35.73 -1.10
N PRO A 107 -37.08 36.83 -1.85
CA PRO A 107 -38.13 37.84 -1.76
C PRO A 107 -38.95 37.88 -3.05
N ALA A 108 -40.25 38.05 -2.85
CA ALA A 108 -41.34 38.07 -3.80
C ALA A 108 -41.10 38.89 -5.10
N THR A 109 -41.48 38.26 -6.23
CA THR A 109 -42.42 38.72 -7.27
C THR A 109 -42.36 40.21 -7.68
N VAL A 110 -42.06 40.53 -8.95
CA VAL A 110 -43.00 40.63 -10.11
C VAL A 110 -42.20 40.66 -11.44
N GLU A 111 -42.68 39.92 -12.46
CA GLU A 111 -42.22 39.87 -13.88
C GLU A 111 -42.75 41.07 -14.73
N PRO A 112 -42.67 41.10 -16.09
CA PRO A 112 -41.47 41.13 -16.96
C PRO A 112 -41.57 42.21 -18.10
N ALA A 113 -40.45 42.59 -18.72
CA ALA A 113 -40.41 43.03 -20.14
C ALA A 113 -38.99 43.06 -20.73
N THR A 114 -38.70 42.02 -21.50
CA THR A 114 -38.04 41.92 -22.82
C THR A 114 -37.14 43.04 -23.41
N ILE A 115 -35.98 42.56 -23.95
CA ILE A 115 -35.24 42.94 -25.18
C ILE A 115 -33.86 43.63 -25.06
N SER A 116 -32.85 42.83 -25.48
CA SER A 116 -31.56 43.08 -26.16
C SER A 116 -30.36 43.74 -25.45
N GLU A 117 -29.30 42.92 -25.32
CA GLU A 117 -27.86 43.23 -25.36
C GLU A 117 -27.39 43.70 -26.76
N PRO A 118 -26.10 44.08 -26.99
CA PRO A 118 -25.01 44.39 -26.03
C PRO A 118 -24.29 45.72 -26.36
N VAL A 119 -23.35 46.17 -25.51
CA VAL A 119 -21.89 46.29 -25.77
C VAL A 119 -21.22 47.00 -24.56
N THR A 120 -20.27 46.28 -23.96
CA THR A 120 -18.97 46.65 -23.33
C THR A 120 -18.49 48.12 -23.46
N CYS A 121 -17.76 48.77 -22.55
CA CYS A 121 -16.71 48.38 -21.60
C CYS A 121 -16.54 49.50 -20.55
N GLU A 122 -16.28 49.15 -19.30
CA GLU A 122 -15.26 49.77 -18.44
C GLU A 122 -15.07 48.89 -17.19
N PRO A 123 -13.88 48.90 -16.56
CA PRO A 123 -13.91 49.27 -15.15
C PRO A 123 -12.70 50.09 -14.68
N ILE A 124 -13.02 51.20 -14.03
CA ILE A 124 -12.22 51.85 -12.98
C ILE A 124 -12.72 51.29 -11.63
N VAL A 125 -11.82 51.10 -10.65
CA VAL A 125 -11.93 51.43 -9.19
C VAL A 125 -11.07 50.49 -8.31
N PRO A 126 -10.82 50.75 -7.00
CA PRO A 126 -9.92 51.77 -6.47
C PRO A 126 -9.06 51.24 -5.28
N SER A 127 -8.45 52.18 -4.55
CA SER A 127 -7.58 52.01 -3.38
C SER A 127 -8.30 51.68 -2.06
N ALA A 128 -7.53 51.01 -1.19
CA ALA A 128 -7.56 50.73 0.26
C ALA A 128 -8.62 51.36 1.20
N SER A 129 -8.99 50.62 2.27
CA SER A 129 -8.57 50.88 3.68
C SER A 129 -9.42 50.16 4.76
N VAL A 130 -8.73 49.56 5.77
CA VAL A 130 -8.95 49.66 7.25
C VAL A 130 -10.30 49.08 7.82
N ALA A 131 -10.47 48.41 8.98
CA ALA A 131 -9.80 48.31 10.28
C ALA A 131 -10.26 47.05 11.07
N THR A 132 -9.34 46.54 11.92
CA THR A 132 -9.47 46.14 13.35
C THR A 132 -10.75 45.51 13.94
N SER A 133 -10.62 44.31 14.56
CA SER A 133 -10.72 44.11 16.03
C SER A 133 -10.66 42.62 16.46
N GLU A 134 -9.73 42.30 17.36
CA GLU A 134 -9.68 41.12 18.28
C GLU A 134 -10.52 41.39 19.56
N PRO A 135 -10.43 40.62 20.67
CA PRO A 135 -10.50 39.15 20.92
C PRO A 135 -11.45 38.82 22.11
N VAL A 136 -11.87 37.57 22.35
CA VAL A 136 -12.13 37.08 23.74
C VAL A 136 -11.96 35.55 23.86
N ALA A 137 -11.22 35.13 24.89
CA ALA A 137 -11.00 33.77 25.36
C ALA A 137 -11.92 33.42 26.56
N PHE A 138 -12.35 32.15 26.69
CA PHE A 138 -12.87 31.55 27.94
C PHE A 138 -12.58 30.03 27.90
N LYS A 139 -11.59 29.54 28.68
CA LYS A 139 -11.62 29.04 30.07
C LYS A 139 -12.32 27.68 30.28
N GLU A 140 -11.48 26.75 30.72
CA GLU A 140 -11.71 25.40 31.22
C GLU A 140 -12.22 25.43 32.68
N SER A 141 -13.04 24.45 33.08
CA SER A 141 -13.27 24.13 34.48
C SER A 141 -13.71 22.67 34.70
N ALA A 142 -13.21 22.09 35.77
CA ALA A 142 -13.33 20.70 36.21
C ALA A 142 -14.28 20.54 37.43
N VAL A 143 -14.40 19.28 37.89
CA VAL A 143 -14.91 18.80 39.21
C VAL A 143 -16.47 18.65 39.24
N ALA A 144 -17.15 17.64 39.81
CA ALA A 144 -16.90 16.73 40.94
C ALA A 144 -17.77 15.43 40.89
N GLU A 145 -17.48 14.53 41.83
CA GLU A 145 -18.07 13.21 42.15
C GLU A 145 -19.47 13.21 42.82
N GLY A 146 -20.09 12.01 42.83
CA GLY A 146 -21.06 11.52 43.85
C GLY A 146 -22.42 11.09 43.27
N VAL A 147 -23.14 10.01 43.64
CA VAL A 147 -23.10 8.87 44.59
C VAL A 147 -24.17 7.86 44.05
N PRO A 148 -24.12 6.54 44.33
CA PRO A 148 -24.80 5.48 43.57
C PRO A 148 -26.14 5.00 44.18
N LEU A 149 -27.05 4.50 43.35
CA LEU A 149 -28.22 3.71 43.77
C LEU A 149 -28.52 2.52 42.83
N PRO A 150 -29.20 1.46 43.32
CA PRO A 150 -28.96 0.07 42.90
C PRO A 150 -29.98 -0.44 41.88
N ILE A 151 -29.51 -1.14 40.84
CA ILE A 151 -30.38 -1.84 39.89
C ILE A 151 -30.23 -3.35 40.08
N LYS A 152 -31.37 -3.97 40.38
CA LYS A 152 -31.58 -5.41 40.58
C LYS A 152 -31.12 -6.19 39.34
N SER A 153 -30.23 -7.15 39.57
CA SER A 153 -29.67 -8.06 38.57
C SER A 153 -30.71 -9.10 38.15
N LEU A 154 -31.26 -8.96 36.94
CA LEU A 154 -31.88 -10.08 36.23
C LEU A 154 -30.78 -10.82 35.45
N LEU A 155 -30.56 -12.07 35.84
CA LEU A 155 -29.62 -13.01 35.24
C LEU A 155 -30.04 -13.33 33.81
N VAL A 156 -29.31 -12.80 32.83
CA VAL A 156 -29.33 -13.27 31.43
C VAL A 156 -28.08 -14.13 31.19
N PRO A 157 -28.18 -15.28 30.51
CA PRO A 157 -27.05 -16.18 30.32
C PRO A 157 -25.93 -15.50 29.53
N LYS A 158 -24.77 -15.30 30.16
CA LYS A 158 -23.58 -14.78 29.48
C LYS A 158 -23.10 -15.80 28.45
N LYS A 159 -23.45 -15.60 27.17
CA LYS A 159 -22.72 -16.22 26.07
C LYS A 159 -21.25 -15.81 26.21
N LEU A 160 -20.38 -16.78 26.52
CA LEU A 160 -18.93 -16.62 26.53
C LEU A 160 -18.49 -16.10 25.16
N ARG A 161 -18.30 -14.78 25.07
CA ARG A 161 -17.85 -14.12 23.85
C ARG A 161 -16.37 -14.41 23.71
N ILE A 162 -16.02 -15.49 23.01
CA ILE A 162 -14.64 -15.88 22.71
C ILE A 162 -13.95 -14.67 22.05
N GLN A 163 -13.11 -13.99 22.82
CA GLN A 163 -12.36 -12.84 22.33
C GLN A 163 -11.24 -13.39 21.43
N LYS A 164 -11.42 -13.29 20.11
CA LYS A 164 -10.37 -13.64 19.15
C LYS A 164 -9.17 -12.72 19.38
N LYS A 165 -8.13 -13.26 19.99
CA LYS A 165 -6.82 -12.63 20.13
C LYS A 165 -6.02 -12.85 18.84
N VAL A 166 -5.36 -11.82 18.36
CA VAL A 166 -4.52 -11.82 17.16
C VAL A 166 -3.19 -11.19 17.51
N GLN A 167 -2.11 -11.68 16.91
CA GLN A 167 -0.81 -11.05 17.06
C GLN A 167 -0.73 -9.81 16.18
N CYS A 168 -0.19 -8.73 16.72
CA CYS A 168 0.13 -7.56 15.92
C CYS A 168 1.27 -7.89 14.95
N GLY A 169 1.07 -7.60 13.66
CA GLY A 169 2.10 -7.80 12.63
C GLY A 169 3.31 -6.87 12.74
N HIS A 170 3.26 -5.83 13.57
CA HIS A 170 4.34 -4.86 13.76
C HIS A 170 5.23 -5.14 14.98
N CYS A 171 4.68 -5.68 16.07
CA CYS A 171 5.46 -5.90 17.30
C CYS A 171 5.21 -7.25 17.97
N GLY A 172 4.45 -8.15 17.35
CA GLY A 172 4.18 -9.50 17.85
C GLY A 172 3.30 -9.58 19.10
N ILE A 173 2.88 -8.44 19.67
CA ILE A 173 2.03 -8.43 20.88
C ILE A 173 0.66 -8.99 20.54
N THR A 174 0.20 -9.94 21.35
CA THR A 174 -1.12 -10.55 21.24
C THR A 174 -2.18 -9.60 21.79
N VAL A 175 -2.99 -9.01 20.91
CA VAL A 175 -4.05 -8.08 21.24
C VAL A 175 -5.41 -8.62 20.80
N ASN A 176 -6.49 -8.18 21.44
CA ASN A 176 -7.83 -8.50 20.96
C ASN A 176 -8.00 -7.98 19.52
N LYS A 177 -8.62 -8.76 18.61
CA LYS A 177 -8.80 -8.38 17.20
C LYS A 177 -9.44 -7.00 17.03
N LYS A 178 -10.38 -6.66 17.90
CA LYS A 178 -11.04 -5.34 17.93
C LYS A 178 -10.10 -4.19 18.33
N ASN A 179 -9.06 -4.50 19.09
CA ASN A 179 -8.09 -3.55 19.60
C ASN A 179 -6.82 -3.53 18.74
N LEU A 180 -6.69 -4.38 17.72
CA LEU A 180 -5.51 -4.43 16.87
C LEU A 180 -5.29 -3.10 16.15
N ASP A 181 -6.34 -2.55 15.52
CA ASP A 181 -6.24 -1.26 14.82
C ASP A 181 -5.91 -0.11 15.77
N VAL A 182 -6.51 -0.09 16.96
CA VAL A 182 -6.22 0.92 17.99
C VAL A 182 -4.81 0.75 18.55
N HIS A 183 -4.34 -0.48 18.73
CA HIS A 183 -2.97 -0.78 19.12
C HIS A 183 -2.00 -0.33 18.04
N VAL A 184 -2.27 -0.62 16.77
CA VAL A 184 -1.50 -0.14 15.63
C VAL A 184 -1.49 1.38 15.62
N LYS A 185 -2.61 2.05 15.82
CA LYS A 185 -2.65 3.52 15.88
C LYS A 185 -1.91 4.11 17.08
N ARG A 186 -2.00 3.50 18.26
CA ARG A 186 -1.39 4.04 19.50
C ARG A 186 0.09 3.73 19.65
N LYS A 187 0.51 2.55 19.18
CA LYS A 187 1.89 2.06 19.34
C LYS A 187 2.68 2.10 18.04
N HIS A 188 2.01 2.12 16.88
CA HIS A 188 2.66 2.05 15.57
C HIS A 188 2.41 3.24 14.65
N ALA A 189 1.28 3.94 14.78
CA ALA A 189 1.07 5.24 14.14
C ALA A 189 1.67 6.35 15.00
N GLY A 190 2.95 6.16 15.36
CA GLY A 190 3.75 7.24 15.91
C GLY A 190 3.64 8.43 14.97
N LYS A 191 3.22 9.58 15.55
CA LYS A 191 3.37 10.93 15.00
C LYS A 191 4.58 10.98 14.09
N ILE A 192 4.49 11.63 12.94
CA ILE A 192 5.62 12.01 12.08
C ILE A 192 6.79 12.34 13.02
N CYS A 193 7.70 11.39 13.17
CA CYS A 193 8.88 11.58 13.98
C CYS A 193 9.90 12.00 12.97
N ASP A 194 10.47 13.18 13.19
CA ASP A 194 11.58 13.64 12.39
C ASP A 194 12.64 12.53 12.35
N VAL A 195 13.16 12.31 11.16
CA VAL A 195 14.21 11.31 10.96
C VAL A 195 15.45 11.90 11.59
N MET A 196 15.91 11.26 12.67
CA MET A 196 17.11 11.63 13.41
C MET A 196 18.17 10.55 13.23
N GLU A 197 19.41 10.85 13.62
CA GLU A 197 20.55 9.95 13.45
C GLU A 197 20.34 8.61 14.17
N ASP A 198 19.74 8.63 15.36
CA ASP A 198 19.39 7.44 16.15
C ASP A 198 18.07 6.79 15.73
N ARG A 199 17.29 7.46 14.86
CA ARG A 199 15.92 7.08 14.52
C ARG A 199 15.62 7.29 13.03
N HIS A 200 16.32 6.54 12.21
CA HIS A 200 16.12 6.46 10.76
C HIS A 200 15.91 5.01 10.31
N LEU A 201 15.30 4.84 9.14
CA LEU A 201 15.16 3.52 8.54
C LEU A 201 16.51 3.12 7.95
N PRO A 202 17.06 1.93 8.31
CA PRO A 202 18.28 1.44 7.69
C PRO A 202 18.15 1.46 6.17
N SER A 203 19.19 1.99 5.53
CA SER A 203 19.22 2.20 4.10
C SER A 203 20.58 1.81 3.51
N GLU A 204 20.56 1.43 2.24
CA GLU A 204 21.74 0.98 1.52
C GLU A 204 21.69 1.45 0.07
N CYS A 205 22.79 2.02 -0.44
CA CYS A 205 22.89 2.43 -1.84
C CYS A 205 23.07 1.20 -2.74
N ILE A 206 22.21 1.09 -3.77
CA ILE A 206 22.27 0.00 -4.76
C ILE A 206 22.95 0.48 -6.03
N ASP A 207 22.59 1.68 -6.48
CA ASP A 207 23.06 2.26 -7.74
C ASP A 207 23.27 3.77 -7.55
N PRO A 208 24.51 4.22 -7.35
CA PRO A 208 24.80 5.64 -7.14
C PRO A 208 24.58 6.49 -8.40
N VAL A 209 24.66 5.90 -9.61
CA VAL A 209 24.50 6.62 -10.88
C VAL A 209 23.03 6.99 -11.11
N SER A 210 22.14 6.02 -10.86
CA SER A 210 20.69 6.21 -10.95
C SER A 210 20.09 6.82 -9.69
N GLY A 211 20.84 6.84 -8.59
CA GLY A 211 20.39 7.28 -7.27
C GLY A 211 19.36 6.33 -6.65
N ILE A 212 19.52 5.01 -6.84
CA ILE A 212 18.60 4.00 -6.29
C ILE A 212 19.17 3.43 -4.99
N TYR A 213 18.30 3.35 -3.98
CA TYR A 213 18.60 2.86 -2.64
C TYR A 213 17.58 1.80 -2.23
N ALA A 214 17.99 0.87 -1.37
CA ALA A 214 17.07 0.05 -0.59
C ALA A 214 16.88 0.69 0.79
N VAL A 215 15.66 0.65 1.31
CA VAL A 215 15.33 1.15 2.65
C VAL A 215 14.39 0.16 3.33
N GLU A 216 14.53 -0.02 4.64
CA GLU A 216 13.54 -0.78 5.41
C GLU A 216 12.17 -0.11 5.33
N LYS A 217 11.13 -0.90 5.09
CA LYS A 217 9.76 -0.40 4.92
C LYS A 217 9.20 0.28 6.18
N SER A 218 9.64 -0.10 7.37
CA SER A 218 9.15 0.42 8.65
C SER A 218 10.14 0.18 9.79
N PHE A 219 10.00 0.92 10.89
CA PHE A 219 10.78 0.68 12.12
C PHE A 219 10.39 -0.61 12.86
N TYR A 220 9.34 -1.28 12.40
CA TYR A 220 8.75 -2.43 13.06
C TYR A 220 9.25 -3.73 12.44
N ARG A 221 9.69 -4.66 13.29
CA ARG A 221 10.19 -5.98 12.86
C ARG A 221 9.07 -7.04 13.00
N PRO A 222 8.94 -7.99 12.06
CA PRO A 222 9.80 -8.22 10.89
C PRO A 222 9.54 -7.18 9.78
N CYS A 223 10.62 -6.63 9.22
CA CYS A 223 10.51 -5.62 8.18
C CYS A 223 10.97 -6.17 6.82
N SER A 224 10.23 -5.84 5.76
CA SER A 224 10.70 -6.00 4.38
C SER A 224 11.47 -4.75 3.94
N VAL A 225 12.24 -4.88 2.88
CA VAL A 225 12.91 -3.76 2.21
C VAL A 225 12.09 -3.31 1.00
N ILE A 226 12.27 -2.05 0.61
CA ILE A 226 11.68 -1.44 -0.58
C ILE A 226 12.74 -0.62 -1.31
N HIS A 227 12.49 -0.31 -2.58
CA HIS A 227 13.32 0.61 -3.35
C HIS A 227 12.85 2.05 -3.20
N VAL A 228 13.80 2.97 -3.19
CA VAL A 228 13.57 4.41 -3.35
C VAL A 228 14.61 4.98 -4.31
N GLN A 229 14.26 6.06 -4.99
CA GLN A 229 15.15 6.78 -5.88
C GLN A 229 15.28 8.23 -5.40
N LYS A 230 16.51 8.67 -5.15
CA LYS A 230 16.83 10.05 -4.80
C LYS A 230 18.05 10.50 -5.60
N LYS A 231 17.78 11.26 -6.65
CA LYS A 231 18.74 11.90 -7.53
C LYS A 231 18.35 13.37 -7.64
N THR A 232 18.96 14.22 -6.81
CA THR A 232 18.67 15.66 -6.79
C THR A 232 19.58 16.46 -7.72
N SER A 233 20.71 15.88 -8.12
CA SER A 233 21.69 16.48 -9.02
C SER A 233 21.54 15.96 -10.47
N GLY A 234 21.61 16.87 -11.43
CA GLY A 234 21.61 16.57 -12.86
C GLY A 234 20.41 17.14 -13.61
N PRO A 235 20.32 16.92 -14.94
CA PRO A 235 19.29 17.51 -15.80
C PRO A 235 17.87 16.99 -15.51
N HIS A 236 17.75 15.81 -14.91
CA HIS A 236 16.48 15.17 -14.58
C HIS A 236 16.50 14.75 -13.11
N PRO A 237 16.18 15.66 -12.17
CA PRO A 237 16.06 15.29 -10.77
C PRO A 237 14.87 14.36 -10.54
N VAL A 238 15.07 13.29 -9.79
CA VAL A 238 14.05 12.28 -9.47
C VAL A 238 14.09 11.96 -7.99
N VAL A 239 12.94 12.12 -7.32
CA VAL A 239 12.77 11.79 -5.90
C VAL A 239 11.47 11.00 -5.75
N THR A 240 11.58 9.69 -5.63
CA THR A 240 10.43 8.77 -5.71
C THR A 240 10.57 7.61 -4.72
N CYS A 241 9.47 7.22 -4.09
CA CYS A 241 9.37 6.02 -3.27
C CYS A 241 8.56 4.95 -4.00
N GLU A 242 8.90 3.66 -3.83
CA GLU A 242 8.14 2.55 -4.41
C GLU A 242 6.74 2.37 -3.79
N MET A 243 6.54 2.79 -2.54
CA MET A 243 5.29 2.56 -1.80
C MET A 243 4.13 3.44 -2.30
N ASP A 244 3.01 2.80 -2.66
CA ASP A 244 1.80 3.47 -3.14
C ASP A 244 1.26 4.53 -2.15
N GLU A 245 1.37 4.30 -0.83
CA GLU A 245 0.95 5.28 0.17
C GLU A 245 1.88 6.51 0.19
N CYS A 246 3.18 6.32 -0.03
CA CYS A 246 4.14 7.41 -0.11
C CYS A 246 3.94 8.23 -1.38
N ILE A 247 3.73 7.56 -2.52
CA ILE A 247 3.40 8.21 -3.79
C ILE A 247 2.14 9.07 -3.63
N SER A 248 1.07 8.50 -3.06
CA SER A 248 -0.17 9.24 -2.79
C SER A 248 0.03 10.44 -1.87
N SER A 249 0.92 10.31 -0.88
CA SER A 249 1.22 11.39 0.07
C SER A 249 2.01 12.53 -0.59
N VAL A 250 2.97 12.22 -1.47
CA VAL A 250 3.72 13.20 -2.25
C VAL A 250 2.79 13.96 -3.20
N GLU A 251 1.92 13.25 -3.92
CA GLU A 251 0.93 13.87 -4.81
C GLU A 251 -0.02 14.81 -4.06
N PHE A 252 -0.49 14.39 -2.88
CA PHE A 252 -1.34 15.21 -2.02
C PHE A 252 -0.61 16.46 -1.53
N ALA A 253 0.62 16.29 -1.03
CA ALA A 253 1.44 17.40 -0.55
C ALA A 253 1.69 18.44 -1.65
N ALA A 254 2.02 17.99 -2.87
CA ALA A 254 2.18 18.87 -4.03
C ALA A 254 0.90 19.66 -4.35
N GLN A 255 -0.27 19.00 -4.32
CA GLN A 255 -1.57 19.65 -4.51
C GLN A 255 -1.91 20.67 -3.41
N SER A 256 -1.37 20.47 -2.21
CA SER A 256 -1.52 21.38 -1.07
C SER A 256 -0.45 22.49 -1.01
N GLY A 257 0.42 22.59 -2.02
CA GLY A 257 1.47 23.62 -2.09
C GLY A 257 2.77 23.26 -1.36
N PHE A 258 2.90 22.04 -0.84
CA PHE A 258 4.13 21.55 -0.23
C PHE A 258 5.03 20.91 -1.30
N GLN A 259 5.93 21.73 -1.87
CA GLN A 259 6.80 21.32 -2.99
C GLN A 259 7.94 20.36 -2.59
N HIS A 260 8.34 20.34 -1.32
CA HIS A 260 9.51 19.58 -0.83
C HIS A 260 9.11 18.44 0.12
N PHE A 261 7.95 17.84 -0.09
CA PHE A 261 7.52 16.73 0.75
C PHE A 261 8.34 15.47 0.46
N GLU A 262 9.04 14.99 1.48
CA GLU A 262 9.71 13.69 1.46
C GLU A 262 9.04 12.75 2.47
N CYS A 263 8.78 11.51 2.03
CA CYS A 263 8.34 10.46 2.96
C CYS A 263 9.50 10.06 3.88
N ILE A 264 9.17 9.31 4.94
CA ILE A 264 10.16 8.84 5.91
C ILE A 264 11.28 7.98 5.30
N HIS A 265 10.98 7.22 4.24
CA HIS A 265 11.98 6.42 3.52
C HIS A 265 13.01 7.29 2.82
N LEU A 266 12.57 8.37 2.17
CA LEU A 266 13.45 9.32 1.47
C LEU A 266 14.25 10.19 2.45
N LYS A 267 13.62 10.62 3.56
CA LYS A 267 14.29 11.35 4.64
C LYS A 267 15.39 10.52 5.30
N SER A 268 15.17 9.21 5.47
CA SER A 268 16.16 8.31 6.08
C SER A 268 17.46 8.18 5.28
N LEU A 269 17.45 8.51 3.99
CA LEU A 269 18.65 8.46 3.14
C LEU A 269 19.73 9.45 3.57
N GLN A 270 19.39 10.50 4.34
CA GLN A 270 20.39 11.43 4.86
C GLN A 270 21.39 10.76 5.81
N PHE A 271 21.04 9.60 6.36
CA PHE A 271 21.88 8.77 7.21
C PHE A 271 22.33 7.48 6.51
N CYS A 272 22.12 7.36 5.20
CA CYS A 272 22.61 6.23 4.44
C CYS A 272 24.15 6.22 4.48
N PRO A 273 24.79 5.12 4.88
CA PRO A 273 26.24 5.02 4.81
C PRO A 273 26.70 5.15 3.35
N TRP A 274 27.92 5.67 3.17
CA TRP A 274 28.53 5.74 1.85
C TRP A 274 28.66 4.33 1.22
N PRO A 275 28.45 4.21 -0.11
CA PRO A 275 28.60 2.95 -0.81
C PRO A 275 30.04 2.44 -0.72
N ASN A 276 30.31 1.59 0.26
CA ASN A 276 31.61 0.94 0.44
C ASN A 276 31.67 -0.45 -0.20
N LYS A 277 30.58 -0.91 -0.81
CA LYS A 277 30.50 -2.23 -1.45
C LYS A 277 30.86 -2.13 -2.92
N ILE A 278 31.85 -2.91 -3.32
CA ILE A 278 32.17 -3.13 -4.72
C ILE A 278 31.06 -3.99 -5.32
N PRO A 279 30.41 -3.57 -6.42
CA PRO A 279 29.38 -4.37 -7.08
C PRO A 279 29.95 -5.75 -7.48
N VAL A 280 29.22 -6.80 -7.13
CA VAL A 280 29.61 -8.17 -7.49
C VAL A 280 29.36 -8.37 -8.98
N VAL A 281 30.42 -8.69 -9.71
CA VAL A 281 30.34 -9.08 -11.12
C VAL A 281 29.94 -10.55 -11.18
N LEU A 282 28.75 -10.84 -11.71
CA LEU A 282 28.28 -12.21 -11.86
C LEU A 282 28.97 -12.90 -13.04
N ASP A 283 29.62 -14.02 -12.73
CA ASP A 283 30.38 -14.84 -13.68
C ASP A 283 29.46 -15.84 -14.37
N GLU A 284 29.54 -15.88 -15.70
CA GLU A 284 28.69 -16.72 -16.53
C GLU A 284 29.07 -18.20 -16.42
N ASP A 285 30.31 -18.51 -16.06
CA ASP A 285 30.75 -19.89 -15.83
C ASP A 285 30.02 -20.52 -14.64
N VAL A 286 29.64 -19.69 -13.65
CA VAL A 286 28.82 -20.14 -12.51
C VAL A 286 27.43 -20.62 -12.96
N LEU A 287 26.90 -20.12 -14.08
CA LEU A 287 25.64 -20.64 -14.61
C LEU A 287 25.79 -22.06 -15.16
N VAL A 288 26.99 -22.44 -15.65
CA VAL A 288 27.29 -23.81 -16.10
C VAL A 288 27.26 -24.75 -14.90
N ASP A 289 27.90 -24.38 -13.79
CA ASP A 289 27.88 -25.12 -12.53
C ASP A 289 26.46 -25.34 -12.00
N MET A 290 25.54 -24.40 -12.26
CA MET A 290 24.14 -24.48 -11.84
C MET A 290 23.25 -25.30 -12.80
N ILE A 291 23.65 -25.48 -14.05
CA ILE A 291 22.95 -26.37 -15.00
C ILE A 291 23.23 -27.83 -14.67
N ALA A 292 24.46 -28.17 -14.26
CA ALA A 292 24.86 -29.53 -13.91
C ALA A 292 23.92 -30.24 -12.89
N PRO A 293 23.48 -29.58 -11.79
CA PRO A 293 22.48 -30.14 -10.86
C PRO A 293 21.01 -29.96 -11.31
N ASN A 294 20.72 -29.58 -12.56
CA ASN A 294 19.39 -29.23 -13.07
C ASN A 294 18.68 -28.09 -12.29
N VAL A 295 19.44 -27.18 -11.69
CA VAL A 295 18.86 -25.99 -11.02
C VAL A 295 18.32 -25.00 -12.06
N PHE A 296 18.91 -24.98 -13.26
CA PHE A 296 18.46 -24.22 -14.43
C PHE A 296 18.43 -25.07 -15.70
N GLY A 297 17.54 -24.71 -16.64
CA GLY A 297 17.64 -25.16 -18.04
C GLY A 297 18.41 -24.16 -18.91
N GLU A 298 18.92 -24.61 -20.06
CA GLU A 298 19.77 -23.81 -20.97
C GLU A 298 19.11 -22.49 -21.39
N GLN A 299 17.78 -22.51 -21.62
CA GLN A 299 17.02 -21.30 -21.95
C GLN A 299 17.05 -20.25 -20.83
N THR A 300 17.07 -20.69 -19.57
CA THR A 300 17.16 -19.79 -18.41
C THR A 300 18.53 -19.13 -18.35
N LYS A 301 19.61 -19.88 -18.63
CA LYS A 301 20.97 -19.33 -18.74
C LYS A 301 21.03 -18.25 -19.81
N ALA A 302 20.57 -18.54 -21.03
CA ALA A 302 20.57 -17.57 -22.13
C ALA A 302 19.83 -16.27 -21.76
N THR A 303 18.69 -16.39 -21.07
CA THR A 303 17.92 -15.23 -20.60
C THR A 303 18.66 -14.43 -19.52
N CYS A 304 19.34 -15.11 -18.58
CA CYS A 304 20.14 -14.45 -17.54
C CYS A 304 21.32 -13.68 -18.14
N VAL A 305 22.03 -14.27 -19.11
CA VAL A 305 23.14 -13.64 -19.83
C VAL A 305 22.66 -12.42 -20.63
N ALA A 306 21.56 -12.54 -21.37
CA ALA A 306 20.97 -11.40 -22.08
C ALA A 306 20.58 -10.25 -21.12
N THR A 307 20.06 -10.58 -19.94
CA THR A 307 19.71 -9.59 -18.91
C THR A 307 20.96 -8.93 -18.32
N LYS A 308 22.05 -9.69 -18.11
CA LYS A 308 23.36 -9.17 -17.71
C LYS A 308 23.89 -8.16 -18.73
N ALA A 309 23.85 -8.51 -20.01
CA ALA A 309 24.28 -7.63 -21.10
C ALA A 309 23.46 -6.32 -21.11
N ALA A 310 22.15 -6.40 -20.93
CA ALA A 310 21.28 -5.22 -20.84
C ALA A 310 21.59 -4.32 -19.62
N ALA A 311 21.89 -4.91 -18.46
CA ALA A 311 22.29 -4.16 -17.26
C ALA A 311 23.63 -3.45 -17.48
N ASN A 312 24.61 -4.15 -18.06
CA ASN A 312 25.92 -3.61 -18.39
C ASN A 312 25.83 -2.45 -19.40
N LEU A 313 25.00 -2.60 -20.43
CA LEU A 313 24.76 -1.54 -21.41
C LEU A 313 24.14 -0.29 -20.77
N ALA A 314 23.27 -0.47 -19.78
CA ALA A 314 22.69 0.63 -19.01
C ALA A 314 23.65 1.20 -17.94
N GLY A 315 24.82 0.59 -17.73
CA GLY A 315 25.79 1.01 -16.71
C GLY A 315 25.32 0.79 -15.27
N VAL A 316 24.39 -0.16 -15.05
CA VAL A 316 23.78 -0.43 -13.74
C VAL A 316 24.10 -1.85 -13.26
N PRO A 317 24.18 -2.10 -11.94
CA PRO A 317 24.45 -3.45 -11.44
C PRO A 317 23.26 -4.37 -11.71
N LEU A 318 23.54 -5.56 -12.26
CA LEU A 318 22.54 -6.59 -12.52
C LEU A 318 21.83 -7.04 -11.24
N SER A 319 22.59 -7.29 -10.17
CA SER A 319 22.03 -7.67 -8.88
C SER A 319 22.92 -7.25 -7.71
N VAL A 320 22.29 -6.98 -6.57
CA VAL A 320 22.97 -6.54 -5.33
C VAL A 320 22.34 -7.26 -4.13
N GLU A 321 23.14 -7.99 -3.35
CA GLU A 321 22.74 -8.53 -2.04
C GLU A 321 22.64 -7.40 -1.01
N LEU A 322 21.47 -7.27 -0.39
CA LEU A 322 21.19 -6.27 0.63
C LEU A 322 21.56 -6.81 2.00
N THR A 323 22.17 -5.96 2.83
CA THR A 323 22.50 -6.27 4.23
C THR A 323 21.45 -5.83 5.24
N ILE A 324 20.47 -5.04 4.79
CA ILE A 324 19.34 -4.56 5.59
C ILE A 324 18.10 -5.44 5.39
N GLY A 325 17.12 -5.36 6.31
CA GLY A 325 15.83 -6.06 6.17
C GLY A 325 15.57 -7.11 7.24
N GLY A 326 14.90 -8.20 6.87
CA GLY A 326 14.37 -9.24 7.75
C GLY A 326 15.39 -9.96 8.66
N PRO A 327 15.01 -11.07 9.32
CA PRO A 327 15.94 -11.81 10.17
C PRO A 327 17.17 -12.28 9.37
N SER A 328 18.28 -12.61 10.04
CA SER A 328 19.51 -13.10 9.40
C SER A 328 19.32 -14.36 8.54
N THR A 329 18.22 -15.09 8.76
CA THR A 329 17.79 -16.24 7.96
C THR A 329 17.19 -15.88 6.61
N LYS A 330 16.90 -14.59 6.37
CA LYS A 330 16.38 -14.09 5.10
C LYS A 330 17.43 -13.26 4.38
N LYS A 331 17.65 -13.60 3.12
CA LYS A 331 18.50 -12.85 2.19
C LYS A 331 17.63 -12.08 1.23
N TYR A 332 17.99 -10.83 0.95
CA TYR A 332 17.29 -9.97 -0.01
C TYR A 332 18.26 -9.59 -1.12
N ILE A 333 17.81 -9.75 -2.36
CA ILE A 333 18.61 -9.49 -3.55
C ILE A 333 17.80 -8.55 -4.44
N SER A 334 18.33 -7.36 -4.66
CA SER A 334 17.78 -6.39 -5.60
C SER A 334 18.26 -6.74 -7.00
N VAL A 335 17.34 -7.07 -7.91
CA VAL A 335 17.63 -7.51 -9.27
C VAL A 335 17.17 -6.45 -10.27
N TYR A 336 17.99 -6.16 -11.28
CA TYR A 336 17.67 -5.28 -12.40
C TYR A 336 16.51 -5.84 -13.23
N GLU A 337 15.59 -4.96 -13.61
CA GLU A 337 14.47 -5.25 -14.49
C GLU A 337 14.30 -4.07 -15.46
N SER A 338 14.54 -4.31 -16.74
CA SER A 338 14.43 -3.28 -17.77
C SER A 338 12.98 -2.86 -18.04
N LYS A 339 12.01 -3.75 -17.76
CA LYS A 339 10.59 -3.47 -17.97
C LYS A 339 9.95 -2.92 -16.69
N VAL A 340 9.58 -1.65 -16.73
CA VAL A 340 8.82 -1.03 -15.65
C VAL A 340 7.44 -1.68 -15.56
N SER A 341 7.13 -2.26 -14.40
CA SER A 341 5.86 -2.90 -14.07
C SER A 341 5.41 -2.45 -12.67
N TYR A 342 4.23 -2.89 -12.23
CA TYR A 342 3.73 -2.57 -10.88
C TYR A 342 4.72 -2.94 -9.77
N TYR A 343 5.48 -4.03 -9.94
CA TYR A 343 6.48 -4.52 -8.96
C TYR A 343 7.92 -4.11 -9.28
N SER A 344 8.14 -3.33 -10.36
CA SER A 344 9.45 -2.88 -10.82
C SER A 344 9.44 -1.40 -11.22
N ARG A 345 8.71 -0.58 -10.43
CA ARG A 345 8.50 0.85 -10.71
C ARG A 345 9.81 1.63 -10.88
N LEU A 346 10.87 1.21 -10.19
CA LEU A 346 12.20 1.82 -10.22
C LEU A 346 13.21 0.99 -11.03
N GLY A 347 12.74 0.16 -11.97
CA GLY A 347 13.59 -0.68 -12.82
C GLY A 347 14.30 -1.81 -12.08
N ARG A 348 13.79 -2.18 -10.90
CA ARG A 348 14.34 -3.24 -10.04
C ARG A 348 13.25 -3.98 -9.30
N VAL A 349 13.54 -5.22 -8.90
CA VAL A 349 12.67 -6.08 -8.10
C VAL A 349 13.48 -6.68 -6.95
N ILE A 350 12.90 -6.74 -5.75
CA ILE A 350 13.52 -7.44 -4.63
C ILE A 350 13.05 -8.89 -4.60
N ALA A 351 13.97 -9.82 -4.84
CA ALA A 351 13.79 -11.23 -4.56
C ALA A 351 14.30 -11.55 -3.15
N SER A 352 13.57 -12.40 -2.42
CA SER A 352 13.96 -12.83 -1.07
C SER A 352 14.08 -14.34 -0.98
N TYR A 353 15.12 -14.80 -0.31
CA TYR A 353 15.37 -16.21 0.00
C TYR A 353 15.30 -16.44 1.50
N ASP A 354 14.56 -17.46 1.94
CA ASP A 354 14.48 -17.90 3.33
C ASP A 354 15.27 -19.20 3.49
N SER A 355 16.42 -19.13 4.18
CA SER A 355 17.31 -20.27 4.37
C SER A 355 16.74 -21.34 5.29
N THR A 356 15.81 -20.99 6.19
CA THR A 356 15.21 -21.96 7.12
C THR A 356 14.22 -22.89 6.42
N ARG A 357 13.47 -22.34 5.46
CA ARG A 357 12.45 -23.10 4.72
C ARG A 357 12.92 -23.53 3.34
N ASN A 358 14.11 -23.08 2.93
CA ASN A 358 14.61 -23.18 1.57
C ASN A 358 13.58 -22.68 0.53
N THR A 359 12.92 -21.56 0.82
CA THR A 359 11.86 -21.00 -0.03
C THR A 359 12.27 -19.68 -0.66
N TRP A 360 11.85 -19.49 -1.90
CA TRP A 360 12.03 -18.26 -2.66
C TRP A 360 10.73 -17.48 -2.77
N HIS A 361 10.82 -16.17 -2.61
CA HIS A 361 9.70 -15.25 -2.82
C HIS A 361 10.14 -14.10 -3.73
N CYS A 362 9.31 -13.80 -4.72
CA CYS A 362 9.49 -12.66 -5.60
C CYS A 362 8.11 -12.09 -5.92
N PRO A 363 7.90 -10.75 -5.84
CA PRO A 363 6.59 -10.14 -6.08
C PRO A 363 5.96 -10.48 -7.44
N CYS A 364 6.78 -10.72 -8.46
CA CYS A 364 6.29 -11.07 -9.81
C CYS A 364 6.00 -12.57 -10.01
N ALA A 365 6.40 -13.44 -9.08
CA ALA A 365 6.33 -14.88 -9.28
C ALA A 365 4.89 -15.40 -9.13
N LYS A 366 4.46 -16.23 -10.08
CA LYS A 366 3.20 -16.98 -9.95
C LYS A 366 3.35 -18.08 -8.88
N PRO A 367 2.26 -18.53 -8.24
CA PRO A 367 2.31 -19.65 -7.30
C PRO A 367 2.98 -20.87 -7.94
N ARG A 368 4.01 -21.41 -7.28
CA ARG A 368 4.78 -22.61 -7.69
C ARG A 368 5.64 -22.49 -8.96
N GLY A 369 5.92 -21.27 -9.44
CA GLY A 369 6.85 -21.04 -10.57
C GLY A 369 8.09 -20.27 -10.15
N SER A 370 9.23 -20.55 -10.78
CA SER A 370 10.39 -19.66 -10.75
C SER A 370 10.21 -18.53 -11.77
N CYS A 371 10.61 -17.32 -11.38
CA CYS A 371 10.70 -16.19 -12.31
C CYS A 371 12.17 -15.88 -12.63
N LEU A 372 12.39 -15.08 -13.66
CA LEU A 372 13.73 -14.62 -14.04
C LEU A 372 14.46 -13.94 -12.85
N HIS A 373 13.76 -13.11 -12.06
CA HIS A 373 14.37 -12.45 -10.90
C HIS A 373 14.83 -13.44 -9.83
N GLN A 374 14.08 -14.51 -9.57
CA GLN A 374 14.52 -15.57 -8.67
C GLN A 374 15.74 -16.30 -9.22
N ASN A 375 15.81 -16.51 -10.54
CA ASN A 375 16.94 -17.20 -11.15
C ASN A 375 18.22 -16.35 -11.09
N ILE A 376 18.14 -15.05 -11.38
CA ILE A 376 19.28 -14.14 -11.23
C ILE A 376 19.69 -14.03 -9.75
N ALA A 377 18.72 -13.95 -8.83
CA ALA A 377 19.03 -13.92 -7.40
C ALA A 377 19.65 -15.23 -6.88
N ARG A 378 19.23 -16.38 -7.42
CA ARG A 378 19.88 -17.69 -7.17
C ARG A 378 21.31 -17.70 -7.69
N TRP A 379 21.54 -17.21 -8.91
CA TRP A 379 22.89 -17.11 -9.48
C TRP A 379 23.79 -16.23 -8.60
N HIS A 380 23.28 -15.09 -8.14
CA HIS A 380 23.99 -14.22 -7.21
C HIS A 380 24.37 -14.93 -5.90
N LEU A 381 23.38 -15.55 -5.24
CA LEU A 381 23.64 -16.27 -4.00
C LEU A 381 24.51 -17.50 -4.19
N PHE A 382 24.41 -18.20 -5.32
CA PHE A 382 25.25 -19.36 -5.59
C PHE A 382 26.70 -18.93 -5.76
N GLN A 383 26.97 -17.81 -6.43
CA GLN A 383 28.34 -17.31 -6.58
C GLN A 383 28.98 -16.91 -5.24
N LEU A 384 28.23 -16.23 -4.36
CA LEU A 384 28.76 -15.68 -3.11
C LEU A 384 28.66 -16.63 -1.91
N HIS A 385 27.63 -17.48 -1.90
CA HIS A 385 27.26 -18.33 -0.79
C HIS A 385 26.98 -19.76 -1.25
N LYS A 386 27.93 -20.37 -1.99
CA LYS A 386 27.85 -21.76 -2.48
C LYS A 386 27.39 -22.75 -1.40
N GLN A 387 27.82 -22.55 -0.15
CA GLN A 387 27.47 -23.35 1.02
C GLN A 387 25.97 -23.42 1.33
N LEU A 388 25.17 -22.44 0.88
CA LEU A 388 23.71 -22.49 1.04
C LEU A 388 23.04 -23.51 0.11
N PHE A 389 23.75 -23.94 -0.94
CA PHE A 389 23.26 -24.85 -1.97
C PHE A 389 23.90 -26.23 -1.89
N VAL A 390 24.98 -26.37 -1.11
CA VAL A 390 25.52 -27.68 -0.74
C VAL A 390 24.60 -28.24 0.35
N SER A 391 23.84 -29.28 0.02
CA SER A 391 23.16 -30.07 1.04
C SER A 391 24.22 -30.59 2.03
N LEU A 392 24.13 -30.18 3.29
CA LEU A 392 24.80 -30.92 4.37
C LEU A 392 24.40 -32.39 4.22
N PRO A 393 25.34 -33.34 4.33
CA PRO A 393 25.00 -34.75 4.32
C PRO A 393 24.20 -35.05 5.59
N VAL A 394 22.89 -34.85 5.52
CA VAL A 394 21.96 -35.44 6.47
C VAL A 394 21.87 -36.90 6.08
N ASP A 395 22.36 -37.75 6.97
CA ASP A 395 22.46 -39.20 6.86
C ASP A 395 21.35 -39.83 6.01
N ARG A 396 21.71 -40.28 4.81
CA ARG A 396 20.86 -41.16 3.98
C ARG A 396 20.72 -42.57 4.58
N HIS A 397 21.11 -42.78 5.84
CA HIS A 397 20.98 -44.07 6.52
C HIS A 397 19.62 -44.27 7.21
N ALA A 398 18.77 -43.25 7.32
CA ALA A 398 17.46 -43.39 8.00
C ALA A 398 16.27 -43.68 7.06
N GLN A 399 16.46 -43.74 5.74
CA GLN A 399 15.37 -44.00 4.77
C GLN A 399 15.44 -45.36 4.07
N CYS A 400 16.41 -46.22 4.38
CA CYS A 400 16.53 -47.56 3.79
C CYS A 400 16.03 -48.71 4.69
N LEU A 401 15.67 -48.46 5.96
CA LEU A 401 15.23 -49.52 6.88
C LEU A 401 13.71 -49.68 7.03
N ALA A 402 12.90 -48.95 6.26
CA ALA A 402 11.43 -49.05 6.34
C ALA A 402 10.79 -49.82 5.16
N GLN A 403 11.58 -50.51 4.33
CA GLN A 403 11.07 -51.16 3.12
C GLN A 403 11.37 -52.67 2.98
N GLU A 404 11.91 -53.32 4.02
CA GLU A 404 12.19 -54.78 4.00
C GLU A 404 11.31 -55.63 4.93
N HIS A 405 10.20 -55.10 5.46
CA HIS A 405 9.21 -55.91 6.19
C HIS A 405 7.79 -55.74 5.62
N ALA A 406 7.62 -56.17 4.38
CA ALA A 406 6.32 -56.53 3.82
C ALA A 406 6.54 -57.47 2.60
N CYS A 407 6.94 -58.70 2.87
CA CYS A 407 6.68 -59.84 1.99
C CYS A 407 6.00 -60.94 2.82
#